data_AF-A0A8S3WFR9-F1
#
_entry.id   AF-A0A8S3WFR9-F1
#
_cell.length_a   1.000
_cell.length_b   1.000
_cell.length_c   1.000
_cell.angle_alpha   90.00
_cell.angle_beta   90.00
_cell.angle_gamma   90.00
#
_symmetry.space_group_name_H-M   'P 1'
#
loop_
_entity.id
_entity.type
_entity.pdbx_description
1 polymer ?
#
loop_
_entity_poly.entity_id
_entity_poly.type
_entity_poly.pdbx_seq_one_letter_code
_entity_poly.pdbx_strand_id
1 'polypeptide(L)'
;MACNSTDLTSLRLGDDTVKRTDNFRYIGSVLDASSVLDASGNIDRDIKARISAAWAKWREVTGVICDPKMPVKLKGQIYKTIIRSVLTYGSEAWPVLE
;
A
#
# COMPACT_ATOMS: atom_id res chain seq x y z
N MET A 1 -25.75 12.68 -28.29
CA MET A 1 -26.60 12.71 -27.09
C MET A 1 -25.74 13.20 -25.94
N ALA A 2 -26.20 14.16 -25.13
CA ALA A 2 -25.47 14.60 -23.94
C ALA A 2 -25.91 13.76 -22.74
N CYS A 3 -24.98 13.11 -22.05
CA CYS A 3 -25.27 12.43 -20.79
C CYS A 3 -25.18 13.47 -19.67
N ASN A 4 -26.33 13.96 -19.21
CA ASN A 4 -26.43 14.98 -18.17
C ASN A 4 -26.56 14.36 -16.78
N SER A 5 -26.04 15.08 -15.78
CA SER A 5 -26.15 14.79 -14.34
C SER A 5 -25.37 13.56 -13.85
N THR A 6 -24.28 13.84 -13.14
CA THR A 6 -23.59 12.88 -12.27
C THR A 6 -24.49 12.45 -11.11
N ASP A 7 -24.85 11.17 -11.06
CA ASP A 7 -25.30 10.53 -9.81
C ASP A 7 -24.29 9.43 -9.42
N LEU A 8 -23.29 9.82 -8.63
CA LEU A 8 -22.16 8.97 -8.23
C LEU A 8 -22.50 8.02 -7.05
N THR A 9 -23.78 7.79 -6.77
CA THR A 9 -24.25 7.11 -5.55
C THR A 9 -24.37 5.58 -5.68
N SER A 10 -24.50 5.03 -6.89
CA SER A 10 -24.64 3.59 -7.10
C SER A 10 -23.81 3.08 -8.27
N LEU A 11 -23.22 1.89 -8.11
CA LEU A 11 -22.44 1.20 -9.12
C LEU A 11 -23.07 -0.19 -9.32
N ARG A 12 -23.53 -0.50 -10.53
CA ARG A 12 -24.20 -1.77 -10.84
C ARG A 12 -23.24 -2.76 -11.50
N LEU A 13 -23.29 -4.02 -11.07
CA LEU A 13 -22.55 -5.14 -11.62
C LEU A 13 -23.56 -6.19 -12.08
N GLY A 14 -23.94 -6.12 -13.36
CA GLY A 14 -25.10 -6.87 -13.86
C GLY A 14 -26.39 -6.39 -13.17
N ASP A 15 -27.16 -7.34 -12.63
CA ASP A 15 -28.40 -7.06 -11.90
C ASP A 15 -28.16 -6.55 -10.46
N ASP A 16 -26.97 -6.82 -9.89
CA ASP A 16 -26.63 -6.41 -8.52
C ASP A 16 -26.23 -4.92 -8.42
N THR A 17 -26.66 -4.26 -7.34
CA THR A 17 -26.28 -2.88 -7.03
C THR A 17 -25.29 -2.85 -5.86
N VAL A 18 -24.04 -2.48 -6.13
CA VAL A 18 -22.97 -2.41 -5.13
C VAL A 18 -23.16 -1.16 -4.28
N LYS A 19 -23.26 -1.36 -2.96
CA LYS A 19 -23.32 -0.26 -1.99
C LYS A 19 -21.96 0.45 -1.88
N ARG A 20 -21.93 1.75 -2.11
CA ARG A 20 -20.75 2.60 -1.88
C ARG A 20 -20.35 2.59 -0.39
N THR A 21 -19.05 2.56 -0.13
CA THR A 21 -18.45 2.68 1.21
C THR A 21 -17.48 3.85 1.22
N ASP A 22 -17.44 4.58 2.34
CA ASP A 22 -16.52 5.73 2.51
C ASP A 22 -15.10 5.30 2.91
N ASN A 23 -14.92 4.00 3.23
CA ASN A 23 -13.62 3.38 3.50
C ASN A 23 -13.58 2.01 2.80
N PHE A 24 -12.56 1.79 1.95
CA PHE A 24 -12.32 0.51 1.27
C PHE A 24 -10.85 0.10 1.45
N ARG A 25 -10.61 -1.08 2.05
CA ARG A 25 -9.25 -1.58 2.24
C ARG A 25 -8.80 -2.37 1.01
N TYR A 26 -7.95 -1.75 0.20
CA TYR A 26 -7.38 -2.33 -1.02
C TYR A 26 -5.87 -2.52 -0.84
N ILE A 27 -5.38 -3.75 -1.02
CA ILE A 27 -3.94 -4.02 -1.15
C ILE A 27 -3.14 -3.43 0.06
N GLY A 28 -3.71 -3.55 1.26
CA GLY A 28 -3.12 -3.09 2.53
C GLY A 28 -3.49 -1.66 2.90
N SER A 29 -3.54 -0.76 1.91
CA SER A 29 -3.97 0.63 2.06
C SER A 29 -5.48 0.73 2.31
N VAL A 30 -5.91 1.85 2.92
CA VAL A 30 -7.34 2.18 3.08
C VAL A 30 -7.63 3.39 2.20
N LEU A 31 -8.35 3.15 1.11
CA LEU A 31 -8.90 4.19 0.26
C LEU A 31 -10.13 4.79 0.95
N ASP A 32 -10.04 6.04 1.36
CA ASP A 32 -11.18 6.79 1.90
C ASP A 32 -11.83 7.64 0.81
N ALA A 33 -13.11 7.99 0.95
CA ALA A 33 -13.86 8.72 -0.07
C ALA A 33 -13.31 10.13 -0.37
N SER A 34 -12.50 10.72 0.52
CA SER A 34 -11.81 12.00 0.29
C SER A 34 -10.45 11.80 -0.38
N SER A 35 -9.79 10.65 -0.21
CA SER A 35 -8.50 10.32 -0.85
C SER A 35 -8.56 10.13 -2.36
N VAL A 36 -9.77 10.00 -2.93
CA VAL A 36 -9.99 10.08 -4.39
C VAL A 36 -9.77 11.52 -4.90
N LEU A 37 -9.86 12.52 -4.01
CA LEU A 37 -9.59 13.93 -4.30
C LEU A 37 -8.21 14.37 -3.77
N ASP A 38 -7.77 13.87 -2.62
CA ASP A 38 -6.41 14.02 -2.07
C ASP A 38 -5.67 12.67 -2.05
N ALA A 39 -5.24 12.23 -3.23
CA ALA A 39 -4.44 11.01 -3.37
C ALA A 39 -3.11 11.13 -2.61
N SER A 40 -2.48 12.30 -2.67
CA SER A 40 -1.25 12.66 -1.95
C SER A 40 -1.31 12.32 -0.46
N GLY A 41 -2.29 12.85 0.26
CA GLY A 41 -2.42 12.69 1.72
C GLY A 41 -2.64 11.24 2.17
N ASN A 42 -3.18 10.38 1.32
CA ASN A 42 -3.35 8.96 1.61
C ASN A 42 -2.06 8.16 1.33
N ILE A 43 -1.42 8.39 0.18
CA ILE A 43 -0.10 7.81 -0.17
C ILE A 43 0.92 8.11 0.94
N ASP A 44 0.97 9.36 1.42
CA ASP A 44 1.88 9.80 2.47
C ASP A 44 1.72 9.03 3.80
N ARG A 45 0.47 8.73 4.18
CA ARG A 45 0.14 7.97 5.40
C ARG A 45 0.55 6.51 5.26
N ASP A 46 0.23 5.91 4.12
CA ASP A 46 0.63 4.54 3.80
C ASP A 46 2.16 4.42 3.72
N ILE A 47 2.88 5.40 3.17
CA ILE A 47 4.37 5.41 3.12
C ILE A 47 4.95 5.36 4.52
N LYS A 48 4.43 6.17 5.44
CA LYS A 48 4.87 6.19 6.84
C LYS A 48 4.56 4.85 7.53
N ALA A 49 3.48 4.17 7.15
CA ALA A 49 3.16 2.82 7.62
C ALA A 49 4.07 1.72 7.03
N ARG A 50 4.22 1.62 5.68
CA ARG A 50 5.13 0.68 4.99
C ARG A 50 6.58 0.83 5.50
N ILE A 51 7.05 2.06 5.75
CA ILE A 51 8.38 2.33 6.35
C ILE A 51 8.45 1.88 7.82
N SER A 52 7.47 2.23 8.67
CA SER A 52 7.50 1.87 10.09
C SER A 52 7.49 0.34 10.30
N ALA A 53 6.68 -0.38 9.50
CA ALA A 53 6.66 -1.83 9.49
C ALA A 53 8.00 -2.44 9.01
N ALA A 54 8.59 -1.90 7.94
CA ALA A 54 9.90 -2.34 7.45
C ALA A 54 11.02 -2.07 8.48
N TRP A 55 10.94 -0.99 9.25
CA TRP A 55 11.87 -0.67 10.34
C TRP A 55 11.69 -1.55 11.59
N ALA A 56 10.46 -1.99 11.89
CA ALA A 56 10.23 -3.04 12.88
C ALA A 56 10.90 -4.36 12.44
N LYS A 57 10.69 -4.78 11.19
CA LYS A 57 11.32 -6.00 10.65
C LYS A 57 12.84 -5.90 10.53
N TRP A 58 13.40 -4.74 10.20
CA TRP A 58 14.86 -4.52 10.26
C TRP A 58 15.40 -4.79 11.67
N ARG A 59 14.74 -4.27 12.72
CA ARG A 59 15.16 -4.45 14.12
C ARG A 59 15.05 -5.90 14.60
N GLU A 60 14.09 -6.68 14.11
CA GLU A 60 14.01 -8.12 14.39
C GLU A 60 15.23 -8.89 13.85
N VAL A 61 15.69 -8.58 12.63
CA VAL A 61 16.78 -9.33 11.97
C VAL A 61 18.17 -8.69 12.11
N THR A 62 18.28 -7.50 12.71
CA THR A 62 19.54 -6.75 12.75
C THR A 62 20.67 -7.52 13.45
N GLY A 63 20.38 -8.32 14.48
CA GLY A 63 21.40 -9.14 15.14
C GLY A 63 22.04 -10.19 14.21
N VAL A 64 21.28 -10.70 13.25
CA VAL A 64 21.77 -11.62 12.21
C VAL A 64 22.50 -10.85 11.11
N ILE A 65 21.90 -9.79 10.57
CA ILE A 65 22.51 -8.99 9.49
C ILE A 65 23.82 -8.30 9.94
N CYS A 66 23.96 -7.94 11.22
CA CYS A 66 25.17 -7.31 11.75
C CYS A 66 26.30 -8.31 12.08
N ASP A 67 26.07 -9.62 12.09
CA ASP A 67 27.13 -10.61 12.37
C ASP A 67 28.25 -10.52 11.29
N PRO A 68 29.52 -10.24 11.64
CA PRO A 68 30.62 -10.21 10.68
C PRO A 68 30.90 -11.57 10.03
N LYS A 69 30.49 -12.70 10.63
CA LYS A 69 30.66 -14.06 10.08
C LYS A 69 29.64 -14.40 8.99
N MET A 70 28.52 -13.68 8.93
CA MET A 70 27.41 -14.00 8.03
C MET A 70 27.74 -13.62 6.57
N PRO A 71 27.57 -14.52 5.58
CA PRO A 71 27.86 -14.22 4.17
C PRO A 71 27.03 -13.07 3.59
N VAL A 72 27.69 -12.17 2.84
CA VAL A 72 27.06 -11.00 2.18
C VAL A 72 25.90 -11.40 1.26
N LYS A 73 25.99 -12.55 0.56
CA LYS A 73 24.90 -13.08 -0.26
C LYS A 73 23.63 -13.33 0.56
N LEU A 74 23.77 -13.87 1.77
CA LEU A 74 22.64 -14.18 2.66
C LEU A 74 22.07 -12.89 3.28
N LYS A 75 22.92 -11.91 3.65
CA LYS A 75 22.47 -10.56 4.06
C LYS A 75 21.61 -9.90 2.98
N GLY A 76 22.05 -9.99 1.73
CA GLY A 76 21.31 -9.52 0.56
C GLY A 76 20.00 -10.27 0.29
N GLN A 77 19.90 -11.56 0.66
CA GLN A 77 18.64 -12.30 0.62
C GLN A 77 17.68 -11.83 1.72
N ILE A 78 18.10 -11.77 2.99
CA ILE A 78 17.23 -11.29 4.09
C ILE A 78 16.70 -9.88 3.82
N TYR A 79 17.54 -8.97 3.32
CA TYR A 79 17.10 -7.63 2.91
C TYR A 79 15.99 -7.70 1.83
N LYS A 80 16.16 -8.54 0.79
CA LYS A 80 15.17 -8.69 -0.29
C LYS A 80 13.87 -9.35 0.18
N THR A 81 13.93 -10.37 1.03
CA THR A 81 12.75 -11.19 1.40
C THR A 81 11.98 -10.64 2.60
N ILE A 82 12.61 -9.89 3.51
CA ILE A 82 11.99 -9.43 4.77
C ILE A 82 11.80 -7.90 4.83
N ILE A 83 12.80 -7.11 4.41
CA ILE A 83 12.72 -5.64 4.53
C ILE A 83 12.15 -4.99 3.27
N ARG A 84 12.72 -5.32 2.10
CA ARG A 84 12.26 -4.77 0.81
C ARG A 84 10.83 -5.21 0.47
N SER A 85 10.48 -6.45 0.81
CA SER A 85 9.11 -6.96 0.67
C SER A 85 8.15 -6.03 1.42
N VAL A 86 8.26 -5.91 2.74
CA VAL A 86 7.39 -5.07 3.61
C VAL A 86 7.33 -3.60 3.15
N LEU A 87 8.41 -3.06 2.58
CA LEU A 87 8.44 -1.70 2.03
C LEU A 87 7.63 -1.53 0.73
N THR A 88 7.27 -2.62 0.04
CA THR A 88 6.61 -2.66 -1.28
C THR A 88 5.35 -3.57 -1.30
N TYR A 89 4.75 -3.87 -0.15
CA TYR A 89 4.06 -5.16 0.11
C TYR A 89 2.39 -5.26 0.09
N GLY A 90 2.30 -4.47 -1.08
CA GLY A 90 1.26 -3.77 -1.90
C GLY A 90 1.66 -2.51 -2.70
N SER A 91 2.79 -2.47 -3.41
CA SER A 91 3.24 -1.22 -4.07
C SER A 91 2.46 -0.80 -5.32
N GLU A 92 1.66 -1.68 -5.92
CA GLU A 92 0.93 -1.38 -7.17
C GLU A 92 -0.30 -0.48 -7.01
N ALA A 93 -0.79 -0.27 -5.77
CA ALA A 93 -2.00 0.51 -5.49
C ALA A 93 -1.76 2.03 -5.38
N TRP A 94 -0.50 2.46 -5.34
CA TRP A 94 -0.14 3.88 -5.27
C TRP A 94 -0.16 4.50 -6.68
N PRO A 95 -0.96 5.56 -6.95
CA PRO A 95 -1.08 6.14 -8.29
C PRO A 95 0.19 6.89 -8.71
N VAL A 96 0.49 6.82 -10.02
CA VAL A 96 1.54 7.64 -10.64
C VAL A 96 0.99 9.05 -10.81
N LEU A 97 1.73 10.03 -10.27
CA LEU A 97 1.58 11.44 -10.63
C LEU A 97 2.35 11.65 -11.93
N GLU A 98 1.62 11.99 -13.00
CA GLU A 98 2.12 12.36 -14.34
C GLU A 98 1.67 13.78 -14.68
#